data_AF-A0AAN0JZY5-F1
#
_entry.id   AF-A0AAN0JZY5-F1
#
_cell.length_a   1.000
_cell.length_b   1.000
_cell.length_c   1.000
_cell.angle_alpha   90.00
_cell.angle_beta   90.00
_cell.angle_gamma   90.00
#
_symmetry.space_group_name_H-M   'P 1'
#
loop_
_entity.id
_entity.type
_entity.pdbx_description
1 polymer ?
#
loop_
_entity_poly.entity_id
_entity_poly.type
_entity_poly.pdbx_seq_one_letter_code
_entity_poly.pdbx_strand_id
1 'polypeptide(L)'
;MARALHSCSYCSDFVAPTTKRLLRHVKLVHSQEPGFKIRCSYPHCSRNFSNYRTYQNHLIRHCRQRLTREYPNEVSGNEEGRTEEHGEPNEEVQPDTTALTENIANDVRNFCAKWILKTSELRKLTRKASLGIVEDVSGLIRQICSILHQQVSRHLLRNNISITDDLMDIFSESNDVITPFRSLTTFHQQLNFYKENFNLIMPRKEIISEKRFLFTTCGGKHKVKVQREEVFYVPIIDTLKQMLQNKTILKEVMMSHVSDNDSIMADFCDGTHFKSHSLFSVDQSTLHLHLYYDELEL
;
A
#
# COMPACT_ATOMS: atom_id res chain seq x y z
N MET A 1 20.29 16.90 26.67
CA MET A 1 20.88 16.00 25.65
C MET A 1 19.97 15.97 24.42
N ALA A 2 20.41 16.49 23.27
CA ALA A 2 19.60 16.51 22.06
C ALA A 2 19.40 15.09 21.52
N ARG A 3 18.15 14.61 21.44
CA ARG A 3 17.84 13.30 20.83
C ARG A 3 18.13 13.39 19.33
N ALA A 4 19.05 12.56 18.84
CA ALA A 4 19.30 12.42 17.40
C ALA A 4 18.02 11.94 16.70
N LEU A 5 17.45 12.81 15.87
CA LEU A 5 16.27 12.50 15.08
C LEU A 5 16.68 11.79 13.78
N HIS A 6 15.93 10.77 13.38
CA HIS A 6 16.18 9.97 12.18
C HIS A 6 15.23 10.37 11.06
N SER A 7 15.74 10.94 9.98
CA SER A 7 14.96 11.32 8.80
C SER A 7 14.90 10.20 7.75
N CYS A 8 13.84 10.21 6.93
CA CYS A 8 13.75 9.38 5.74
C CYS A 8 14.39 10.11 4.55
N SER A 9 15.16 9.42 3.71
CA SER A 9 15.77 10.05 2.51
C SER A 9 14.80 10.20 1.33
N TYR A 10 13.63 9.58 1.41
CA TYR A 10 12.57 9.66 0.40
C TYR A 10 11.47 10.66 0.76
N CYS A 11 11.21 10.86 2.05
CA CYS A 11 10.21 11.81 2.52
C CYS A 11 10.89 13.02 3.14
N SER A 12 10.67 14.20 2.58
CA SER A 12 11.15 15.48 3.10
C SER A 12 10.66 15.77 4.52
N ASP A 13 9.47 15.28 4.88
CA ASP A 13 8.79 15.65 6.12
C ASP A 13 8.79 14.55 7.20
N PHE A 14 9.33 13.36 6.89
CA PHE A 14 9.32 12.26 7.85
C PHE A 14 10.56 12.26 8.73
N VAL A 15 10.35 12.51 10.02
CA VAL A 15 11.38 12.47 11.05
C VAL A 15 10.90 11.61 12.21
N ALA A 16 11.72 10.66 12.66
CA ALA A 16 11.38 9.72 13.70
C ALA A 16 12.39 9.77 14.87
N PRO A 17 11.93 9.64 16.13
CA PRO A 17 12.80 9.65 17.30
C PRO A 17 13.56 8.34 17.51
N THR A 18 13.25 7.27 16.75
CA THR A 18 13.91 5.97 16.88
C THR A 18 14.17 5.33 15.52
N THR A 19 15.28 4.60 15.41
CA THR A 19 15.63 3.81 14.22
C THR A 19 14.55 2.77 13.89
N LYS A 20 13.86 2.23 14.90
CA LYS A 20 12.75 1.28 14.70
C LYS A 20 11.56 1.91 13.95
N ARG A 21 11.20 3.15 14.29
CA ARG A 21 10.13 3.89 13.59
C ARG A 21 10.54 4.25 12.16
N LEU A 22 11.78 4.67 11.94
CA LEU A 22 12.30 4.90 10.59
C LEU A 22 12.27 3.61 9.74
N LEU A 23 12.76 2.50 10.27
CA LEU A 23 12.74 1.21 9.59
C LEU A 23 11.32 0.75 9.26
N ARG A 24 10.36 0.91 10.18
CA ARG A 24 8.95 0.60 9.95
C ARG A 24 8.39 1.46 8.81
N HIS A 25 8.63 2.76 8.82
CA HIS A 25 8.20 3.66 7.75
C HIS A 25 8.81 3.27 6.39
N VAL A 26 10.13 3.09 6.30
CA VAL A 26 10.79 2.70 5.05
C VAL A 26 10.29 1.33 4.56
N LYS A 27 10.05 0.38 5.48
CA LYS A 27 9.50 -0.95 5.14
C LYS A 27 8.10 -0.84 4.53
N LEU A 28 7.23 -0.03 5.14
CA LEU A 28 5.82 0.03 4.76
C LEU A 28 5.57 0.94 3.56
N VAL A 29 6.35 2.02 3.42
CA VAL A 29 6.11 3.05 2.41
C VAL A 29 6.98 2.83 1.17
N HIS A 30 8.29 2.60 1.33
CA HIS A 30 9.24 2.65 0.20
C HIS A 30 9.80 1.29 -0.23
N SER A 31 9.77 0.27 0.63
CA SER A 31 10.50 -0.99 0.36
C SER A 31 10.08 -1.74 -0.91
N GLN A 32 8.91 -1.41 -1.46
CA GLN A 32 8.35 -2.03 -2.67
C GLN A 32 8.27 -1.07 -3.87
N GLU A 33 8.87 0.12 -3.79
CA GLU A 33 8.94 1.04 -4.93
C GLU A 33 9.85 0.46 -6.04
N PRO A 34 9.45 0.55 -7.32
CA PRO A 34 10.30 0.14 -8.43
C PRO A 34 11.57 0.98 -8.46
N GLY A 35 12.73 0.33 -8.40
CA GLY A 35 14.03 1.02 -8.35
C GLY A 35 14.45 1.54 -6.97
N PHE A 36 13.89 1.01 -5.87
CA PHE A 36 14.25 1.35 -4.49
C PHE A 36 15.76 1.52 -4.29
N LYS A 37 16.18 2.72 -3.86
CA LYS A 37 17.55 3.14 -3.54
C LYS A 37 17.52 4.12 -2.38
N ILE A 38 17.80 3.64 -1.17
CA ILE A 38 17.81 4.48 0.04
C ILE A 38 19.25 4.78 0.49
N ARG A 39 19.50 6.04 0.89
CA ARG A 39 20.75 6.48 1.53
C ARG A 39 20.62 6.35 3.05
N CYS A 40 21.71 5.97 3.72
CA CYS A 40 21.76 6.04 5.18
C CYS A 40 21.69 7.50 5.66
N SER A 41 20.82 7.78 6.64
CA SER A 41 20.60 9.12 7.18
C SER A 41 21.38 9.38 8.49
N TYR A 42 22.34 8.50 8.83
CA TYR A 42 23.20 8.68 9.98
C TYR A 42 24.40 9.59 9.67
N PRO A 43 24.82 10.46 10.62
CA PRO A 43 26.05 11.22 10.50
C PRO A 43 27.23 10.30 10.16
N HIS A 44 28.06 10.72 9.20
CA HIS A 44 29.25 9.97 8.73
C HIS A 44 28.96 8.60 8.06
N CYS A 45 27.74 8.38 7.56
CA CYS A 45 27.42 7.21 6.74
C CYS A 45 26.89 7.57 5.35
N SER A 46 27.70 7.32 4.31
CA SER A 46 27.35 7.61 2.90
C SER A 46 26.94 6.37 2.11
N ARG A 47 26.49 5.30 2.78
CA ARG A 47 26.11 4.04 2.09
C ARG A 47 24.72 4.14 1.48
N ASN A 48 24.59 3.61 0.27
CA ASN A 48 23.33 3.48 -0.45
C ASN A 48 22.94 2.00 -0.55
N PHE A 49 21.63 1.72 -0.53
CA PHE A 49 21.09 0.37 -0.53
C PHE A 49 19.97 0.24 -1.53
N SER A 50 20.05 -0.75 -2.41
CA SER A 50 18.99 -1.10 -3.37
C SER A 50 17.96 -2.10 -2.83
N ASN A 51 18.12 -2.53 -1.58
CA ASN A 51 17.25 -3.52 -0.94
C ASN A 51 16.99 -3.13 0.52
N TYR A 52 15.72 -3.16 0.94
CA TYR A 52 15.33 -2.85 2.31
C TYR A 52 16.01 -3.74 3.35
N ARG A 53 16.19 -5.04 3.07
CA ARG A 53 16.77 -6.00 4.02
C ARG A 53 18.26 -5.72 4.28
N THR A 54 19.00 -5.28 3.26
CA THR A 54 20.40 -4.88 3.43
C THR A 54 20.52 -3.56 4.18
N TYR A 55 19.63 -2.60 3.89
CA TYR A 55 19.51 -1.36 4.66
C TYR A 55 19.17 -1.59 6.14
N GLN A 56 18.20 -2.47 6.43
CA GLN A 56 17.80 -2.83 7.79
C GLN A 56 18.97 -3.45 8.56
N ASN A 57 19.67 -4.42 7.96
CA ASN A 57 20.84 -5.05 8.58
C ASN A 57 21.96 -4.03 8.82
N HIS A 58 22.17 -3.10 7.90
CA HIS A 58 23.16 -2.04 8.05
C HIS A 58 22.85 -1.13 9.25
N LEU A 59 21.61 -0.65 9.37
CA LEU A 59 21.22 0.22 10.47
C LEU A 59 21.33 -0.47 11.83
N ILE A 60 20.91 -1.74 11.91
CA ILE A 60 20.97 -2.52 13.15
C ILE A 60 22.41 -2.84 13.57
N ARG A 61 23.27 -3.19 12.61
CA ARG A 61 24.64 -3.69 12.91
C ARG A 61 25.70 -2.59 12.95
N HIS A 62 25.67 -1.64 12.01
CA HIS A 62 26.78 -0.71 11.80
C HIS A 62 26.50 0.72 12.28
N CYS A 63 25.27 1.21 12.19
CA CYS A 63 24.94 2.56 12.68
C CYS A 63 24.72 2.60 14.19
N ARG A 64 24.26 1.51 14.80
CA ARG A 64 24.22 1.38 16.27
C ARG A 64 25.61 1.29 16.91
N GLN A 65 26.59 0.70 16.23
CA GLN A 65 27.96 0.51 16.72
C GLN A 65 28.92 1.69 16.47
N ARG A 66 28.58 2.62 15.56
CA ARG A 66 29.47 3.76 15.25
C ARG A 66 29.42 4.89 16.28
N LEU A 67 28.33 5.05 17.00
CA LEU A 67 28.24 6.01 18.13
C LEU A 67 29.12 5.59 19.33
N THR A 68 29.44 4.29 19.45
CA THR A 68 30.31 3.77 20.53
C THR A 68 31.80 3.76 20.18
N ARG A 69 32.19 4.15 18.96
CA ARG A 69 33.57 3.97 18.46
C ARG A 69 34.34 5.28 18.19
N GLU A 70 33.74 6.44 18.46
CA GLU A 70 34.37 7.76 18.28
C GLU A 70 34.81 8.44 19.59
N TYR A 71 34.81 7.73 20.72
CA TYR A 71 35.47 8.19 21.95
C TYR A 71 36.51 7.16 22.41
N PRO A 72 37.79 7.54 22.59
CA PRO A 72 38.80 6.64 23.14
C PRO A 72 38.49 6.28 24.61
N ASN A 73 38.74 5.01 24.93
CA ASN A 73 38.85 4.35 26.24
C ASN A 73 38.80 5.23 27.50
N GLU A 74 38.05 4.80 28.51
CA GLU A 74 38.63 4.33 29.78
C GLU A 74 37.84 3.15 30.35
N VAL A 75 38.58 2.25 31.02
CA VAL A 75 38.17 0.99 31.64
C VAL A 75 37.82 1.22 33.11
N SER A 76 36.84 0.46 33.61
CA SER A 76 36.44 0.18 35.02
C SER A 76 35.02 0.65 35.29
N GLY A 77 34.16 -0.03 36.03
CA GLY A 77 34.22 -1.24 36.84
C GLY A 77 32.78 -1.52 37.30
N ASN A 78 32.51 -2.74 37.78
CA ASN A 78 31.24 -3.07 38.40
C ASN A 78 30.95 -2.15 39.60
N GLU A 79 29.69 -1.79 39.84
CA GLU A 79 29.09 -1.82 41.18
C GLU A 79 27.56 -1.57 41.14
N GLU A 80 26.86 -2.36 41.95
CA GLU A 80 25.44 -2.29 42.26
C GLU A 80 25.16 -1.12 43.24
N GLY A 81 23.97 -0.50 43.21
CA GLY A 81 23.62 0.48 44.25
C GLY A 81 22.34 1.31 44.03
N ARG A 82 21.24 0.81 44.60
CA ARG A 82 20.08 1.48 45.29
C ARG A 82 19.76 2.99 45.11
N THR A 83 18.45 3.24 44.85
CA THR A 83 17.48 4.26 45.37
C THR A 83 17.91 5.75 45.48
N GLU A 84 17.12 6.74 45.06
CA GLU A 84 15.90 7.23 45.76
C GLU A 84 14.98 8.10 44.86
N GLU A 85 13.73 8.21 45.32
CA GLU A 85 12.55 8.85 44.75
C GLU A 85 12.50 10.39 44.90
N HIS A 86 11.80 11.05 43.96
CA HIS A 86 10.97 12.28 44.09
C HIS A 86 10.15 12.33 42.78
N GLY A 87 8.82 12.47 42.66
CA GLY A 87 7.74 12.89 43.56
C GLY A 87 6.74 13.72 42.73
N GLU A 88 5.82 13.04 42.02
CA GLU A 88 4.49 13.47 41.48
C GLU A 88 4.33 14.65 40.47
N PRO A 89 3.21 14.76 39.70
CA PRO A 89 1.94 14.00 39.76
C PRO A 89 1.52 13.25 38.48
N ASN A 90 0.72 12.20 38.72
CA ASN A 90 -0.09 11.44 37.78
C ASN A 90 -1.04 12.34 36.95
N GLU A 91 -0.89 12.30 35.63
CA GLU A 91 -2.04 12.28 34.72
C GLU A 91 -2.12 10.88 34.14
N GLU A 92 -3.04 10.05 34.66
CA GLU A 92 -3.42 8.80 34.03
C GLU A 92 -4.12 9.10 32.70
N VAL A 93 -3.34 9.30 31.65
CA VAL A 93 -3.83 9.19 30.28
C VAL A 93 -3.91 7.69 30.00
N GLN A 94 -5.08 7.10 30.22
CA GLN A 94 -5.39 5.78 29.67
C GLN A 94 -5.18 5.87 28.15
N PRO A 95 -4.25 5.09 27.56
CA PRO A 95 -4.11 5.06 26.12
C PRO A 95 -5.40 4.47 25.54
N ASP A 96 -6.04 5.20 24.65
CA ASP A 96 -7.22 4.81 23.87
C ASP A 96 -6.88 3.56 23.04
N THR A 97 -7.01 2.39 23.67
CA THR A 97 -6.62 1.08 23.15
C THR A 97 -7.46 0.67 21.96
N THR A 98 -8.71 1.13 21.89
CA THR A 98 -9.67 0.87 20.82
C THR A 98 -9.25 1.54 19.50
N ALA A 99 -8.80 2.79 19.55
CA ALA A 99 -8.31 3.49 18.36
C ALA A 99 -7.03 2.82 17.80
N LEU A 100 -6.18 2.26 18.65
CA LEU A 100 -4.95 1.59 18.21
C LEU A 100 -5.25 0.24 17.53
N THR A 101 -6.18 -0.56 18.04
CA THR A 101 -6.58 -1.84 17.45
C THR A 101 -7.29 -1.67 16.11
N GLU A 102 -8.19 -0.69 15.98
CA GLU A 102 -8.86 -0.39 14.71
C GLU A 102 -7.88 0.05 13.62
N ASN A 103 -6.88 0.87 13.97
CA ASN A 103 -5.85 1.28 13.02
C ASN A 103 -4.98 0.10 12.54
N ILE A 104 -4.64 -0.83 13.44
CA ILE A 104 -3.89 -2.04 13.08
C ILE A 104 -4.71 -2.94 12.16
N ALA A 105 -5.99 -3.14 12.46
CA ALA A 105 -6.90 -3.93 11.64
C ALA A 105 -7.06 -3.36 10.22
N ASN A 106 -7.21 -2.03 10.11
CA ASN A 106 -7.27 -1.33 8.83
C ASN A 106 -5.96 -1.45 8.03
N ASP A 107 -4.81 -1.35 8.69
CA ASP A 107 -3.50 -1.53 8.07
C ASP A 107 -3.34 -2.96 7.50
N VAL A 108 -3.74 -3.98 8.25
CA VAL A 108 -3.69 -5.38 7.84
C VAL A 108 -4.59 -5.62 6.63
N ARG A 109 -5.84 -5.14 6.68
CA ARG A 109 -6.79 -5.29 5.56
C ARG A 109 -6.29 -4.59 4.29
N ASN A 110 -5.78 -3.38 4.40
CA ASN A 110 -5.17 -2.66 3.28
C ASN A 110 -3.99 -3.42 2.68
N PHE A 111 -3.13 -3.99 3.52
CA PHE A 111 -2.02 -4.81 3.07
C PHE A 111 -2.50 -6.06 2.31
N CYS A 112 -3.48 -6.78 2.86
CA CYS A 112 -4.04 -7.98 2.27
C CYS A 112 -4.74 -7.71 0.93
N ALA A 113 -5.53 -6.63 0.85
CA ALA A 113 -6.16 -6.19 -0.38
C ALA A 113 -5.12 -5.85 -1.47
N LYS A 114 -4.06 -5.09 -1.12
CA LYS A 114 -2.95 -4.81 -2.05
C LYS A 114 -2.23 -6.08 -2.48
N TRP A 115 -2.02 -7.01 -1.56
CA TRP A 115 -1.36 -8.28 -1.86
C TRP A 115 -2.18 -9.13 -2.84
N ILE A 116 -3.49 -9.24 -2.64
CA ILE A 116 -4.39 -9.94 -3.57
C ILE A 116 -4.30 -9.30 -4.94
N LEU A 117 -4.53 -7.99 -5.04
CA LEU A 117 -4.52 -7.25 -6.31
C LEU A 117 -3.18 -7.38 -7.02
N LYS A 118 -2.07 -7.14 -6.33
CA LYS A 118 -0.73 -7.26 -6.91
C LYS A 118 -0.45 -8.68 -7.40
N THR A 119 -0.83 -9.69 -6.62
CA THR A 119 -0.58 -11.09 -6.98
C THR A 119 -1.46 -11.53 -8.15
N SER A 120 -2.74 -11.13 -8.17
CA SER A 120 -3.65 -11.46 -9.28
C SER A 120 -3.18 -10.83 -10.59
N GLU A 121 -2.84 -9.55 -10.58
CA GLU A 121 -2.49 -8.82 -11.80
C GLU A 121 -1.10 -9.22 -12.33
N LEU A 122 -0.08 -9.29 -11.46
CA LEU A 122 1.28 -9.62 -11.90
C LEU A 122 1.43 -11.06 -12.38
N ARG A 123 0.59 -11.98 -11.85
CA ARG A 123 0.64 -13.40 -12.20
C ARG A 123 -0.48 -13.83 -13.14
N LYS A 124 -1.31 -12.90 -13.60
CA LYS A 124 -2.47 -13.15 -14.47
C LYS A 124 -3.35 -14.29 -13.95
N LEU A 125 -3.59 -14.30 -12.64
CA LEU A 125 -4.36 -15.37 -12.01
C LEU A 125 -5.83 -15.26 -12.39
N THR A 126 -6.46 -16.41 -12.65
CA THR A 126 -7.92 -16.45 -12.79
C THR A 126 -8.56 -16.06 -11.45
N ARG A 127 -9.77 -15.49 -11.51
CA ARG A 127 -10.56 -15.17 -10.30
C ARG A 127 -10.72 -16.39 -9.37
N LYS A 128 -10.89 -17.59 -9.94
CA LYS A 128 -11.00 -18.82 -9.14
C LYS A 128 -9.70 -19.14 -8.42
N ALA A 129 -8.55 -19.00 -9.10
CA ALA A 129 -7.25 -19.24 -8.51
C ALA A 129 -6.91 -18.22 -7.41
N SER A 130 -7.21 -16.92 -7.61
CA SER A 130 -6.96 -15.91 -6.59
C SER A 130 -7.79 -16.15 -5.32
N LEU A 131 -9.07 -16.51 -5.48
CA LEU A 131 -9.93 -16.85 -4.33
C LEU A 131 -9.48 -18.13 -3.63
N GLY A 132 -9.04 -19.14 -4.37
CA GLY A 132 -8.46 -20.36 -3.81
C GLY A 132 -7.23 -20.05 -2.94
N ILE A 133 -6.31 -19.22 -3.44
CA ILE A 133 -5.13 -18.78 -2.70
C ILE A 133 -5.52 -18.04 -1.41
N VAL A 134 -6.53 -17.15 -1.47
CA VAL A 134 -7.02 -16.44 -0.28
C VAL A 134 -7.55 -17.41 0.76
N GLU A 135 -8.31 -18.43 0.35
CA GLU A 135 -8.82 -19.45 1.28
C GLU A 135 -7.68 -20.31 1.85
N ASP A 136 -6.75 -20.76 1.01
CA ASP A 136 -5.61 -21.58 1.43
C ASP A 136 -4.73 -20.85 2.45
N VAL A 137 -4.42 -19.57 2.19
CA VAL A 137 -3.64 -18.74 3.12
C VAL A 137 -4.44 -18.46 4.40
N SER A 138 -5.75 -18.22 4.29
CA SER A 138 -6.61 -18.07 5.47
C SER A 138 -6.62 -19.33 6.32
N GLY A 139 -6.75 -20.51 5.70
CA GLY A 139 -6.68 -21.80 6.37
C GLY A 139 -5.34 -22.05 7.06
N LEU A 140 -4.23 -21.72 6.39
CA LEU A 140 -2.89 -21.81 6.96
C LEU A 140 -2.73 -20.93 8.19
N ILE A 141 -3.19 -19.68 8.13
CA ILE A 141 -3.13 -18.74 9.26
C ILE A 141 -3.98 -19.26 10.43
N ARG A 142 -5.23 -19.68 10.18
CA ARG A 142 -6.10 -20.28 11.21
C ARG A 142 -5.43 -21.47 11.89
N GLN A 143 -4.78 -22.35 11.11
CA GLN A 143 -4.09 -23.52 11.66
C GLN A 143 -2.88 -23.13 12.52
N ILE A 144 -2.04 -22.20 12.05
CA ILE A 144 -0.90 -21.70 12.82
C ILE A 144 -1.37 -21.03 14.13
N CYS A 145 -2.39 -20.19 14.06
CA CYS A 145 -2.97 -19.52 15.24
C CYS A 145 -3.55 -20.52 16.23
N SER A 146 -4.24 -21.57 15.76
CA SER A 146 -4.75 -22.65 16.61
C SER A 146 -3.62 -23.40 17.34
N ILE A 147 -2.52 -23.71 16.65
CA ILE A 147 -1.34 -24.35 17.26
C ILE A 147 -0.70 -23.42 18.31
N LEU A 148 -0.52 -22.14 17.99
CA LEU A 148 0.05 -21.17 18.92
C LEU A 148 -0.82 -20.99 20.15
N HIS A 149 -2.14 -20.89 19.96
CA HIS A 149 -3.11 -20.84 21.02
C HIS A 149 -2.97 -22.04 21.95
N GLN A 150 -2.97 -23.27 21.41
CA GLN A 150 -2.76 -24.50 22.21
C GLN A 150 -1.40 -24.54 22.93
N GLN A 151 -0.34 -23.98 22.34
CA GLN A 151 0.98 -23.91 22.98
C GLN A 151 0.98 -22.92 24.15
N VAL A 152 0.41 -21.73 23.96
CA VAL A 152 0.30 -20.70 24.98
C VAL A 152 -0.57 -21.19 26.13
N SER A 153 -1.75 -21.73 25.87
CA SER A 153 -2.64 -22.27 26.91
C SER A 153 -1.95 -23.37 27.73
N ARG A 154 -1.23 -24.29 27.08
CA ARG A 154 -0.47 -25.33 27.80
C ARG A 154 0.63 -24.76 28.69
N HIS A 155 1.35 -23.73 28.23
CA HIS A 155 2.38 -23.09 29.02
C HIS A 155 1.81 -22.31 30.22
N LEU A 156 0.66 -21.65 30.05
CA LEU A 156 0.00 -20.93 31.13
C LEU A 156 -0.54 -21.90 32.19
N LEU A 157 -1.22 -22.97 31.78
CA LEU A 157 -1.71 -24.02 32.68
C LEU A 157 -0.58 -24.70 33.46
N ARG A 158 0.56 -24.99 32.79
CA ARG A 158 1.74 -25.57 33.45
C ARG A 158 2.34 -24.67 34.53
N ASN A 159 2.18 -23.35 34.41
CA ASN A 159 2.67 -22.39 35.38
C ASN A 159 1.58 -21.92 36.36
N ASN A 160 0.43 -22.61 36.41
CA ASN A 160 -0.74 -22.23 37.24
C ASN A 160 -1.24 -20.79 37.00
N ILE A 161 -1.06 -20.26 35.79
CA ILE A 161 -1.59 -18.95 35.41
C ILE A 161 -3.01 -19.18 34.87
N SER A 162 -3.98 -18.50 35.48
CA SER A 162 -5.37 -18.52 35.01
C SER A 162 -5.46 -17.91 33.61
N ILE A 163 -6.08 -18.62 32.68
CA ILE A 163 -6.36 -18.11 31.34
C ILE A 163 -7.59 -17.21 31.45
N THR A 164 -7.41 -15.92 31.22
CA THR A 164 -8.51 -14.96 31.13
C THR A 164 -9.13 -14.97 29.73
N ASP A 165 -10.43 -14.67 29.65
CA ASP A 165 -11.14 -14.60 28.36
C ASP A 165 -10.51 -13.57 27.41
N ASP A 166 -9.97 -12.46 27.94
CA ASP A 166 -9.26 -11.44 27.14
C ASP A 166 -8.06 -11.99 26.37
N LEU A 167 -7.34 -12.97 26.94
CA LEU A 167 -6.20 -13.61 26.27
C LEU A 167 -6.66 -14.59 25.18
N MET A 168 -7.84 -15.19 25.38
CA MET A 168 -8.47 -16.08 24.40
C MET A 168 -9.00 -15.28 23.20
N ASP A 169 -9.50 -14.08 23.46
CA ASP A 169 -10.01 -13.16 22.43
C ASP A 169 -8.94 -12.72 21.44
N ILE A 170 -7.67 -12.67 21.86
CA ILE A 170 -6.53 -12.41 20.96
C ILE A 170 -6.48 -13.46 19.85
N PHE A 171 -6.89 -14.71 20.14
CA PHE A 171 -6.89 -15.84 19.22
C PHE A 171 -8.27 -16.10 18.56
N SER A 172 -9.26 -15.24 18.82
CA SER A 172 -10.61 -15.38 18.30
C SER A 172 -10.71 -15.03 16.81
N GLU A 173 -11.70 -15.61 16.13
CA GLU A 173 -12.03 -15.27 14.73
C GLU A 173 -12.56 -13.83 14.57
N SER A 174 -12.87 -13.14 15.67
CA SER A 174 -13.15 -11.71 15.66
C SER A 174 -11.91 -10.85 15.41
N ASN A 175 -10.71 -11.38 15.63
CA ASN A 175 -9.47 -10.64 15.45
C ASN A 175 -9.05 -10.61 13.98
N ASP A 176 -9.05 -9.42 13.38
CA ASP A 176 -8.65 -9.19 11.99
C ASP A 176 -7.20 -9.60 11.69
N VAL A 177 -6.33 -9.76 12.69
CA VAL A 177 -4.98 -10.31 12.52
C VAL A 177 -5.03 -11.81 12.17
N ILE A 178 -6.01 -12.55 12.69
CA ILE A 178 -6.21 -13.99 12.43
C ILE A 178 -7.07 -14.20 11.20
N THR A 179 -8.02 -13.30 10.96
CA THR A 179 -8.88 -13.31 9.78
C THR A 179 -8.57 -12.11 8.87
N PRO A 180 -7.34 -12.00 8.32
CA PRO A 180 -6.91 -10.81 7.58
C PRO A 180 -7.66 -10.59 6.27
N PHE A 181 -8.39 -11.61 5.80
CA PHE A 181 -9.21 -11.57 4.60
C PHE A 181 -10.72 -11.57 4.88
N ARG A 182 -11.18 -11.35 6.12
CA ARG A 182 -12.61 -11.46 6.51
C ARG A 182 -13.56 -10.66 5.60
N SER A 183 -13.13 -9.48 5.15
CA SER A 183 -13.87 -8.62 4.22
C SER A 183 -13.31 -8.64 2.79
N LEU A 184 -12.57 -9.70 2.42
CA LEU A 184 -11.88 -9.86 1.14
C LEU A 184 -11.98 -11.32 0.62
N THR A 185 -12.86 -12.14 1.20
CA THR A 185 -12.99 -13.56 0.84
C THR A 185 -13.65 -13.75 -0.51
N THR A 186 -14.51 -12.83 -0.92
CA THR A 186 -15.19 -12.87 -2.22
C THR A 186 -14.71 -11.77 -3.15
N PHE A 187 -14.78 -12.01 -4.45
CA PHE A 187 -14.43 -11.01 -5.46
C PHE A 187 -15.28 -9.73 -5.37
N HIS A 188 -16.56 -9.84 -4.99
CA HIS A 188 -17.41 -8.66 -4.81
C HIS A 188 -16.93 -7.80 -3.64
N GLN A 189 -16.59 -8.44 -2.50
CA GLN A 189 -16.01 -7.73 -1.36
C GLN A 189 -14.66 -7.10 -1.72
N GLN A 190 -13.81 -7.81 -2.45
CA GLN A 190 -12.53 -7.28 -2.94
C GLN A 190 -12.75 -6.05 -3.83
N LEU A 191 -13.65 -6.12 -4.82
CA LEU A 191 -13.99 -5.00 -5.69
C LEU A 191 -14.51 -3.79 -4.93
N ASN A 192 -15.43 -3.99 -3.98
CA ASN A 192 -15.95 -2.90 -3.15
C ASN A 192 -14.82 -2.28 -2.33
N PHE A 193 -13.96 -3.11 -1.73
CA PHE A 193 -12.79 -2.63 -0.99
C PHE A 193 -11.86 -1.81 -1.88
N TYR A 194 -11.57 -2.27 -3.10
CA TYR A 194 -10.72 -1.55 -4.05
C TYR A 194 -11.34 -0.23 -4.50
N LYS A 195 -12.66 -0.20 -4.70
CA LYS A 195 -13.40 1.02 -5.04
C LYS A 195 -13.30 2.06 -3.94
N GLU A 196 -13.50 1.64 -2.69
CA GLU A 196 -13.52 2.53 -1.52
C GLU A 196 -12.12 2.96 -1.06
N ASN A 197 -11.14 2.06 -1.09
CA ASN A 197 -9.81 2.31 -0.49
C ASN A 197 -8.73 2.62 -1.52
N PHE A 198 -8.85 2.14 -2.76
CA PHE A 198 -7.85 2.34 -3.83
C PHE A 198 -8.37 3.23 -4.97
N ASN A 199 -9.56 3.83 -4.80
CA ASN A 199 -10.22 4.66 -5.82
C ASN A 199 -10.40 3.92 -7.16
N LEU A 200 -10.60 2.60 -7.14
CA LEU A 200 -10.76 1.81 -8.36
C LEU A 200 -11.96 2.30 -9.18
N ILE A 201 -11.70 2.62 -10.45
CA ILE A 201 -12.73 3.07 -11.38
C ILE A 201 -13.38 1.87 -12.03
N MET A 202 -14.69 1.78 -11.86
CA MET A 202 -15.48 0.69 -12.40
C MET A 202 -15.87 0.96 -13.85
N PRO A 203 -15.93 -0.09 -14.71
CA PRO A 203 -16.52 0.02 -16.04
C PRO A 203 -17.97 0.51 -15.95
N ARG A 204 -18.35 1.43 -16.83
CA ARG A 204 -19.72 1.89 -17.00
C ARG A 204 -20.38 1.11 -18.13
N LYS A 205 -21.64 0.76 -17.91
CA LYS A 205 -22.48 0.06 -18.87
C LYS A 205 -23.34 1.08 -19.60
N GLU A 206 -23.28 1.08 -20.93
CA GLU A 206 -24.11 1.90 -21.80
C GLU A 206 -24.87 1.03 -22.77
N ILE A 207 -26.12 1.40 -23.09
CA ILE A 207 -26.94 0.70 -24.08
C ILE A 207 -26.76 1.43 -25.41
N ILE A 208 -26.16 0.77 -26.39
CA ILE A 208 -25.93 1.34 -27.73
C ILE A 208 -27.21 1.26 -28.56
N SER A 209 -27.90 0.12 -28.50
CA SER A 209 -29.14 -0.07 -29.24
C SER A 209 -30.13 -0.97 -28.50
N GLU A 210 -31.42 -0.71 -28.69
CA GLU A 210 -32.51 -1.55 -28.21
C GLU A 210 -33.35 -1.98 -29.41
N LYS A 211 -33.31 -3.28 -29.75
CA LYS A 211 -34.13 -3.86 -30.81
C LYS A 211 -35.28 -4.63 -30.17
N ARG A 212 -36.51 -4.34 -30.60
CA ARG A 212 -37.72 -5.05 -30.14
C ARG A 212 -38.15 -6.03 -31.20
N PHE A 213 -38.19 -7.30 -30.83
CA PHE A 213 -38.66 -8.37 -31.72
C PHE A 213 -39.97 -8.93 -31.17
N LEU A 214 -40.97 -9.04 -32.05
CA LEU A 214 -42.16 -9.85 -31.79
C LEU A 214 -41.81 -11.30 -32.13
N PHE A 215 -41.87 -12.20 -31.15
CA PHE A 215 -41.79 -13.64 -31.41
C PHE A 215 -43.17 -14.27 -31.33
N THR A 216 -43.41 -15.24 -32.21
CA THR A 216 -44.60 -16.10 -32.19
C THR A 216 -44.47 -17.18 -31.12
N THR A 217 -45.61 -17.53 -30.53
CA THR A 217 -45.77 -18.21 -29.24
C THR A 217 -45.58 -19.74 -29.23
N CYS A 218 -45.16 -20.31 -28.09
CA CYS A 218 -45.76 -21.55 -27.58
C CYS A 218 -47.17 -21.28 -27.01
N GLY A 219 -48.24 -21.52 -27.79
CA GLY A 219 -49.63 -21.46 -27.31
C GLY A 219 -50.40 -20.15 -27.55
N GLY A 220 -50.18 -19.45 -28.66
CA GLY A 220 -51.04 -18.34 -29.14
C GLY A 220 -50.88 -16.94 -28.52
N LYS A 221 -50.03 -16.72 -27.50
CA LYS A 221 -49.74 -15.40 -26.89
C LYS A 221 -48.44 -14.71 -27.37
N HIS A 222 -48.51 -13.67 -28.19
CA HIS A 222 -47.32 -12.91 -28.58
C HIS A 222 -46.52 -12.41 -27.35
N LYS A 223 -45.22 -12.75 -27.30
CA LYS A 223 -44.28 -12.18 -26.32
C LYS A 223 -43.31 -11.27 -27.06
N VAL A 224 -43.26 -10.01 -26.64
CA VAL A 224 -42.23 -9.06 -27.09
C VAL A 224 -40.93 -9.43 -26.39
N LYS A 225 -39.89 -9.73 -27.15
CA LYS A 225 -38.52 -9.89 -26.64
C LYS A 225 -37.74 -8.64 -27.00
N VAL A 226 -37.23 -7.96 -25.98
CA VAL A 226 -36.33 -6.83 -26.15
C VAL A 226 -34.90 -7.36 -26.13
N GLN A 227 -34.13 -7.07 -27.18
CA GLN A 227 -32.70 -7.35 -27.25
C GLN A 227 -31.94 -6.03 -27.14
N ARG A 228 -31.04 -5.94 -26.16
CA ARG A 228 -30.19 -4.76 -25.93
C ARG A 228 -28.77 -5.08 -26.33
N GLU A 229 -28.17 -4.19 -27.11
CA GLU A 229 -26.73 -4.17 -27.37
C GLU A 229 -26.09 -3.25 -26.34
N GLU A 230 -25.23 -3.83 -25.51
CA GLU A 230 -24.64 -3.17 -24.34
C GLU A 230 -23.13 -3.10 -24.52
N VAL A 231 -22.54 -1.94 -24.21
CA VAL A 231 -21.09 -1.74 -24.19
C VAL A 231 -20.63 -1.42 -22.78
N PHE A 232 -19.44 -1.89 -22.45
CA PHE A 232 -18.76 -1.55 -21.21
C PHE A 232 -17.51 -0.76 -21.53
N TYR A 233 -17.35 0.40 -20.90
CA TYR A 233 -16.16 1.22 -21.07
C TYR A 233 -15.64 1.72 -19.73
N VAL A 234 -14.34 1.96 -19.63
CA VAL A 234 -13.72 2.60 -18.46
C VAL A 234 -13.68 4.11 -18.70
N PRO A 235 -14.29 4.96 -17.84
CA PRO A 235 -14.34 6.40 -18.06
C PRO A 235 -12.95 7.03 -18.01
N ILE A 236 -12.44 7.48 -19.16
CA ILE A 236 -11.07 8.01 -19.28
C ILE A 236 -10.82 9.21 -18.37
N ILE A 237 -11.80 10.11 -18.24
CA ILE A 237 -11.68 11.32 -17.40
C ILE A 237 -11.52 10.95 -15.93
N ASP A 238 -12.27 9.96 -15.45
CA ASP A 238 -12.13 9.49 -14.07
C ASP A 238 -10.74 8.85 -13.88
N THR A 239 -10.28 8.08 -14.89
CA THR A 239 -8.96 7.42 -14.86
C THR A 239 -7.84 8.43 -14.75
N LEU A 240 -7.90 9.48 -15.56
CA LEU A 240 -6.93 10.57 -15.52
C LEU A 240 -6.95 11.29 -14.17
N LYS A 241 -8.14 11.60 -13.63
CA LYS A 241 -8.25 12.20 -12.29
C LYS A 241 -7.59 11.32 -11.23
N GLN A 242 -7.84 10.01 -11.25
CA GLN A 242 -7.22 9.08 -10.31
C GLN A 242 -5.69 9.03 -10.48
N MET A 243 -5.19 8.97 -11.71
CA MET A 243 -3.75 8.97 -11.98
C MET A 243 -3.07 10.25 -11.48
N LEU A 244 -3.70 11.41 -11.71
CA LEU A 244 -3.20 12.72 -11.29
C LEU A 244 -3.28 12.95 -9.77
N GLN A 245 -4.00 12.12 -9.01
CA GLN A 245 -3.91 12.12 -7.54
C GLN A 245 -2.53 11.66 -7.05
N ASN A 246 -1.79 10.90 -7.87
CA ASN A 246 -0.41 10.55 -7.55
C ASN A 246 0.50 11.75 -7.76
N LYS A 247 1.07 12.27 -6.67
CA LYS A 247 1.97 13.44 -6.69
C LYS A 247 3.16 13.29 -7.64
N THR A 248 3.68 12.07 -7.81
CA THR A 248 4.80 11.81 -8.75
C THR A 248 4.34 11.97 -10.19
N ILE A 249 3.17 11.41 -10.54
CA ILE A 249 2.60 11.55 -11.90
C ILE A 249 2.23 13.01 -12.16
N LEU A 250 1.54 13.65 -11.22
CA LEU A 250 1.18 15.05 -11.33
C LEU A 250 2.41 15.95 -11.51
N LYS A 251 3.46 15.71 -10.73
CA LYS A 251 4.71 16.47 -10.85
C LYS A 251 5.31 16.31 -12.25
N GLU A 252 5.37 15.09 -12.78
CA GLU A 252 5.88 14.84 -14.12
C GLU A 252 5.05 15.55 -15.19
N VAL A 253 3.72 15.47 -15.11
CA VAL A 253 2.80 16.14 -16.05
C VAL A 253 2.93 17.66 -16.01
N MET A 254 3.28 18.23 -14.86
CA MET A 254 3.46 19.67 -14.69
C MET A 254 4.87 20.15 -15.07
N MET A 255 5.80 19.24 -15.36
CA MET A 255 7.13 19.62 -15.84
C MET A 255 7.06 19.95 -17.34
N SER A 256 7.81 20.97 -17.75
CA SER A 256 7.98 21.25 -19.17
C SER A 256 8.71 20.08 -19.83
N HIS A 257 8.13 19.56 -20.92
CA HIS A 257 8.75 18.55 -21.78
C HIS A 257 9.44 19.15 -23.01
N VAL A 258 9.50 20.49 -23.10
CA VAL A 258 10.23 21.19 -24.15
C VAL A 258 11.74 21.06 -23.90
N SER A 259 12.50 20.70 -24.94
CA SER A 259 13.95 20.65 -24.91
C SER A 259 14.55 22.03 -24.68
N ASP A 260 15.55 22.11 -23.80
CA ASP A 260 16.35 23.33 -23.61
C ASP A 260 17.19 23.69 -24.86
N ASN A 261 17.34 22.75 -25.80
CA ASN A 261 18.10 22.92 -27.02
C ASN A 261 17.20 22.77 -28.25
N ASP A 262 16.95 23.90 -28.93
CA ASP A 262 16.13 23.98 -30.14
C ASP A 262 16.67 23.15 -31.33
N SER A 263 17.92 22.68 -31.27
CA SER A 263 18.49 21.77 -32.28
C SER A 263 18.13 20.30 -32.08
N ILE A 264 17.51 19.94 -30.95
CA ILE A 264 17.12 18.57 -30.61
C ILE A 264 15.62 18.52 -30.39
N MET A 265 14.93 17.70 -31.19
CA MET A 265 13.52 17.38 -30.98
C MET A 265 13.46 16.12 -30.11
N ALA A 266 13.22 16.31 -28.82
CA ALA A 266 13.12 15.24 -27.83
C ALA A 266 11.67 14.78 -27.63
N ASP A 267 10.70 15.69 -27.79
CA ASP A 267 9.28 15.41 -27.62
C ASP A 267 8.42 16.12 -28.69
N PHE A 268 7.14 15.77 -28.77
CA PHE A 268 6.14 16.43 -29.62
C PHE A 268 6.06 17.94 -29.36
N CYS A 269 6.29 18.35 -28.11
CA CYS A 269 6.28 19.75 -27.69
C CYS A 269 7.34 20.61 -28.40
N ASP A 270 8.42 20.01 -28.91
CA ASP A 270 9.48 20.71 -29.64
C ASP A 270 9.08 21.04 -31.09
N GLY A 271 8.04 20.37 -31.59
CA GLY A 271 7.52 20.51 -32.94
C GLY A 271 6.97 21.90 -33.24
N THR A 272 7.22 22.39 -34.45
CA THR A 272 6.66 23.64 -34.95
C THR A 272 5.13 23.67 -34.90
N HIS A 273 4.49 22.51 -35.12
CA HIS A 273 3.04 22.37 -34.99
C HIS A 273 2.58 22.61 -33.55
N PHE A 274 3.26 22.04 -32.56
CA PHE A 274 2.92 22.28 -31.15
C PHE A 274 3.08 23.77 -30.80
N LYS A 275 4.20 24.38 -31.20
CA LYS A 275 4.51 25.79 -30.92
C LYS A 275 3.54 26.78 -31.59
N SER A 276 2.98 26.44 -32.75
CA SER A 276 2.09 27.34 -33.51
C SER A 276 0.60 27.11 -33.29
N HIS A 277 0.20 25.96 -32.74
CA HIS A 277 -1.20 25.57 -32.64
C HIS A 277 -1.87 26.12 -31.38
N SER A 278 -2.98 26.84 -31.53
CA SER A 278 -3.67 27.56 -30.43
C SER A 278 -4.14 26.66 -29.29
N LEU A 279 -4.49 25.40 -29.55
CA LEU A 279 -4.85 24.44 -28.50
C LEU A 279 -3.64 23.94 -27.68
N PHE A 280 -2.42 24.03 -28.21
CA PHE A 280 -1.22 23.42 -27.61
C PHE A 280 -0.25 24.46 -27.03
N SER A 281 -0.17 25.64 -27.65
CA SER A 281 0.80 26.67 -27.28
C SER A 281 0.31 27.65 -26.21
N VAL A 282 -1.00 27.71 -25.95
CA VAL A 282 -1.61 28.72 -25.07
C VAL A 282 -1.57 28.32 -23.59
N ASP A 283 -1.88 27.07 -23.27
CA ASP A 283 -1.89 26.57 -21.89
C ASP A 283 -1.03 25.31 -21.75
N GLN A 284 0.16 25.49 -21.17
CA GLN A 284 1.12 24.43 -20.91
C GLN A 284 0.69 23.43 -19.83
N SER A 285 -0.38 23.73 -19.08
CA SER A 285 -0.95 22.81 -18.09
C SER A 285 -2.02 21.87 -18.67
N THR A 286 -2.32 22.00 -19.96
CA THR A 286 -3.30 21.15 -20.66
C THR A 286 -2.76 19.74 -20.85
N LEU A 287 -3.58 18.74 -20.52
CA LEU A 287 -3.26 17.34 -20.79
C LEU A 287 -3.72 16.96 -22.22
N HIS A 288 -2.76 16.53 -23.04
CA HIS A 288 -3.02 16.14 -24.43
C HIS A 288 -3.23 14.62 -24.53
N LEU A 289 -4.34 14.20 -25.15
CA LEU A 289 -4.65 12.79 -25.39
C LEU A 289 -4.43 12.46 -26.86
N HIS A 290 -3.39 11.68 -27.15
CA HIS A 290 -3.12 11.21 -28.51
C HIS A 290 -3.77 9.84 -28.73
N LEU A 291 -4.77 9.80 -29.61
CA LEU A 291 -5.49 8.58 -29.97
C LEU A 291 -4.87 8.02 -31.25
N TYR A 292 -3.92 7.10 -31.08
CA TYR A 292 -3.38 6.33 -32.19
C TYR A 292 -4.25 5.10 -32.41
N TYR A 293 -4.62 4.84 -33.66
CA TYR A 293 -5.12 3.55 -34.09
C TYR A 293 -4.09 2.95 -35.03
N ASP A 294 -3.80 1.66 -34.84
CA ASP A 294 -2.86 0.95 -35.69
C ASP A 294 -3.63 0.46 -36.92
N GLU A 295 -3.30 0.97 -38.11
CA GLU A 295 -3.93 0.54 -39.38
C GLU A 295 -3.33 -0.73 -39.97
N LEU A 296 -2.32 -1.33 -39.33
CA LEU A 296 -1.60 -2.46 -39.88
C LEU A 296 -2.02 -3.79 -39.22
N GLU A 297 -3.04 -4.42 -39.82
CA GLU A 297 -3.09 -5.89 -39.86
C GLU A 297 -2.27 -6.34 -41.08
N LEU A 298 -1.04 -6.84 -40.84
CA LEU A 298 -0.23 -7.57 -41.83
C LEU A 298 -0.33 -9.07 -41.61
#